data_AF-A0A951BE95-F1
#
_entry.id   AF-A0A951BE95-F1
#
_cell.length_a   1.000
_cell.length_b   1.000
_cell.length_c   1.000
_cell.angle_alpha   90.00
_cell.angle_beta   90.00
_cell.angle_gamma   90.00
#
_symmetry.space_group_name_H-M   'P 1'
#
loop_
_entity.id
_entity.type
_entity.pdbx_description
1 polymer ?
#
loop_
_entity_poly.entity_id
_entity_poly.type
_entity_poly.pdbx_seq_one_letter_code
_entity_poly.pdbx_strand_id
1 'polypeptide(L)'
;AAAIGGNPGAAGDGAIAAGATAQTLFGGATPANGFAVYNPDPTNDLWISLSGTAAANAQGSIRIAANGGGYETPPWFKPFGAVSIIGAVTGQKFTAIRA
;
A
#
# COMPACT_ATOMS: atom_id res chain seq x y z
N ALA A 1 -27.49 -20.18 7.75
CA ALA A 1 -27.14 -18.75 7.74
C ALA A 1 -25.83 -18.61 6.95
N ALA A 2 -25.77 -17.76 5.93
CA ALA A 2 -24.49 -17.44 5.29
C ALA A 2 -23.58 -16.84 6.37
N ALA A 3 -22.39 -17.38 6.57
CA ALA A 3 -21.43 -16.81 7.50
C ALA A 3 -21.18 -15.36 7.06
N ILE A 4 -21.48 -14.39 7.93
CA ILE A 4 -21.03 -13.00 7.79
C ILE A 4 -19.54 -12.97 8.18
N GLY A 5 -18.74 -13.78 7.51
CA GLY A 5 -17.31 -13.91 7.76
C GLY A 5 -16.56 -13.07 6.75
N GLY A 6 -15.96 -11.97 7.18
CA GLY A 6 -15.03 -11.20 6.35
C GLY A 6 -13.83 -12.05 5.91
N ASN A 7 -13.13 -11.60 4.88
CA ASN A 7 -11.90 -12.26 4.41
C ASN A 7 -10.78 -12.10 5.46
N PRO A 8 -9.98 -13.14 5.73
CA PRO A 8 -8.87 -13.04 6.66
C PRO A 8 -7.78 -12.14 6.09
N GLY A 9 -7.29 -11.20 6.90
CA GLY A 9 -6.17 -10.34 6.53
C GLY A 9 -4.84 -11.11 6.50
N ALA A 10 -3.99 -10.80 5.52
CA ALA A 10 -2.60 -11.21 5.45
C ALA A 10 -1.69 -9.99 5.62
N ALA A 11 -0.66 -10.13 6.46
CA ALA A 11 0.34 -9.10 6.68
C ALA A 11 1.18 -8.85 5.42
N GLY A 12 1.54 -7.59 5.22
CA GLY A 12 2.44 -7.13 4.16
C GLY A 12 3.30 -5.96 4.61
N ASP A 13 3.43 -5.73 5.92
CA ASP A 13 4.31 -4.71 6.48
C ASP A 13 5.77 -4.87 6.05
N GLY A 14 6.53 -3.78 6.13
CA GLY A 14 7.92 -3.78 5.72
C GLY A 14 8.56 -2.40 5.73
N ALA A 15 9.65 -2.29 4.97
CA ALA A 15 10.36 -1.04 4.76
C ALA A 15 10.71 -0.84 3.29
N ILE A 16 10.88 0.42 2.89
CA ILE A 16 11.39 0.80 1.58
C ILE A 16 12.83 0.31 1.45
N ALA A 17 13.08 -0.61 0.53
CA ALA A 17 14.38 -1.24 0.32
C ALA A 17 15.41 -0.26 -0.28
N ALA A 18 14.95 0.62 -1.16
CA ALA A 18 15.76 1.69 -1.75
C ALA A 18 14.91 2.95 -1.89
N GLY A 19 15.34 4.04 -1.25
CA GLY A 19 14.68 5.34 -1.36
C GLY A 19 14.52 5.79 -2.82
N ALA A 20 13.41 6.46 -3.11
CA ALA A 20 13.03 6.92 -4.45
C ALA A 20 12.91 5.80 -5.51
N THR A 21 12.90 4.53 -5.10
CA THR A 21 12.70 3.38 -5.99
C THR A 21 11.43 2.66 -5.60
N ALA A 22 10.52 2.47 -6.56
CA ALA A 22 9.29 1.74 -6.32
C ALA A 22 9.54 0.24 -6.12
N GLN A 23 8.79 -0.37 -5.21
CA GLN A 23 8.80 -1.81 -4.96
C GLN A 23 7.37 -2.35 -4.93
N THR A 24 7.21 -3.64 -5.17
CA THR A 24 5.89 -4.29 -5.08
C THR A 24 5.52 -4.58 -3.63
N LEU A 25 4.25 -4.38 -3.30
CA LEU A 25 3.66 -4.88 -2.05
C LEU A 25 3.17 -6.32 -2.23
N PHE A 26 2.98 -7.01 -1.12
CA PHE A 26 2.37 -8.35 -1.08
C PHE A 26 3.06 -9.39 -1.97
N GLY A 27 4.38 -9.28 -2.15
CA GLY A 27 5.15 -10.16 -3.05
C GLY A 27 4.77 -10.02 -4.52
N GLY A 28 4.13 -8.91 -4.92
CA GLY A 28 3.63 -8.69 -6.27
C GLY A 28 2.27 -9.33 -6.56
N ALA A 29 1.64 -9.99 -5.60
CA ALA A 29 0.29 -10.51 -5.77
C ALA A 29 -0.74 -9.39 -5.76
N THR A 30 -1.71 -9.43 -6.67
CA THR A 30 -2.89 -8.56 -6.65
C THR A 30 -3.81 -8.96 -5.49
N PRO A 31 -4.11 -8.06 -4.53
CA PRO A 31 -5.11 -8.33 -3.49
C PRO A 31 -6.46 -8.75 -4.09
N ALA A 32 -7.06 -9.81 -3.54
CA ALA A 32 -8.27 -10.41 -4.09
C ALA A 32 -9.53 -9.62 -3.72
N ASN A 33 -9.56 -9.05 -2.50
CA ASN A 33 -10.72 -8.35 -1.98
C ASN A 33 -10.42 -6.87 -1.74
N GLY A 34 -9.30 -6.57 -1.07
CA GLY A 34 -8.90 -5.21 -0.78
C GLY A 34 -7.60 -5.18 0.02
N PHE A 35 -7.13 -3.99 0.33
CA PHE A 35 -5.93 -3.81 1.14
C PHE A 35 -5.91 -2.45 1.82
N ALA A 36 -5.05 -2.32 2.81
CA ALA A 36 -4.74 -1.08 3.51
C ALA A 36 -3.24 -0.86 3.57
N VAL A 37 -2.82 0.40 3.53
CA VAL A 37 -1.43 0.82 3.75
C VAL A 37 -1.44 2.04 4.65
N TYR A 38 -0.58 2.05 5.66
CA TYR A 38 -0.42 3.13 6.61
C TYR A 38 1.03 3.57 6.68
N ASN A 39 1.23 4.87 6.84
CA ASN A 39 2.54 5.50 6.91
C ASN A 39 2.87 5.92 8.36
N PRO A 40 3.62 5.10 9.11
CA PRO A 40 4.10 5.45 10.44
C PRO A 40 5.30 6.40 10.41
N ASP A 41 5.87 6.72 9.24
CA ASP A 41 7.03 7.61 9.16
C ASP A 41 6.65 9.04 9.55
N PRO A 42 7.39 9.70 10.46
CA PRO A 42 7.01 11.01 10.97
C PRO A 42 7.20 12.16 9.98
N THR A 43 8.00 11.98 8.92
CA THR A 43 8.44 13.10 8.08
C THR A 43 8.33 12.85 6.58
N ASN A 44 8.40 11.61 6.12
CA ASN A 44 8.40 11.26 4.71
C ASN A 44 7.06 10.72 4.28
N ASP A 45 6.51 11.24 3.18
CA ASP A 45 5.32 10.66 2.57
C ASP A 45 5.65 9.31 1.94
N LEU A 46 4.61 8.48 1.80
CA LEU A 46 4.60 7.32 0.92
C LEU A 46 3.68 7.62 -0.26
N TRP A 47 3.93 6.92 -1.37
CA TRP A 47 3.02 6.90 -2.50
C TRP A 47 2.77 5.47 -2.92
N ILE A 48 1.51 5.16 -3.22
CA ILE A 48 1.11 3.85 -3.73
C ILE A 48 0.51 3.98 -5.13
N SER A 49 0.60 2.92 -5.94
CA SER A 49 -0.14 2.81 -7.19
C SER A 49 -0.85 1.47 -7.27
N LEU A 50 -2.06 1.50 -7.83
CA LEU A 50 -2.98 0.36 -7.97
C LEU A 50 -3.00 -0.25 -9.38
N SER A 51 -2.35 0.44 -10.32
CA SER A 51 -2.46 0.17 -11.76
C SER A 51 -1.11 0.28 -12.48
N GLY A 52 -0.02 0.56 -11.76
CA GLY A 52 1.30 0.75 -12.34
C GLY A 52 2.38 0.93 -11.27
N THR A 53 3.42 1.67 -11.63
CA THR A 53 4.56 1.97 -10.74
C THR A 53 4.31 3.25 -9.97
N ALA A 54 4.35 3.16 -8.64
CA ALA A 54 4.23 4.32 -7.76
C ALA A 54 5.39 5.29 -7.99
N ALA A 55 5.06 6.58 -8.08
CA ALA A 55 6.03 7.65 -8.20
C ALA A 55 5.55 8.88 -7.42
N ALA A 56 6.47 9.55 -6.76
CA ALA A 56 6.14 10.71 -5.94
C ALA A 56 5.52 11.82 -6.80
N ASN A 57 4.34 12.32 -6.39
CA ASN A 57 3.59 13.38 -7.08
C ASN A 57 3.22 13.07 -8.55
N ALA A 58 3.24 11.81 -8.96
CA ALA A 58 2.91 11.41 -10.33
C ALA A 58 1.42 11.07 -10.48
N GLN A 59 0.91 11.21 -11.71
CA GLN A 59 -0.41 10.70 -12.07
C GLN A 59 -0.49 9.19 -11.79
N GLY A 60 -1.63 8.73 -11.24
CA GLY A 60 -1.84 7.32 -10.91
C GLY A 60 -1.13 6.86 -9.62
N SER A 61 -0.58 7.81 -8.84
CA SER A 61 -0.05 7.56 -7.51
C SER A 61 -0.89 8.27 -6.45
N ILE A 62 -1.19 7.56 -5.36
CA ILE A 62 -1.98 8.05 -4.23
C ILE A 62 -1.02 8.34 -3.09
N ARG A 63 -1.05 9.57 -2.57
CA ARG A 63 -0.24 9.98 -1.43
C ARG A 63 -0.79 9.35 -0.15
N ILE A 64 0.11 8.78 0.65
CA ILE A 64 -0.14 8.39 2.03
C ILE A 64 0.74 9.31 2.89
N ALA A 65 0.11 10.35 3.43
CA ALA A 65 0.81 11.42 4.12
C ALA A 65 1.68 10.90 5.27
N ALA A 66 2.82 11.54 5.49
CA ALA A 66 3.62 11.34 6.70
C ALA A 66 2.78 11.54 7.96
N ASN A 67 3.28 11.03 9.09
CA ASN A 67 2.70 11.19 10.42
C ASN A 67 1.30 10.55 10.56
N GLY A 68 1.16 9.29 10.12
CA GLY A 68 -0.03 8.48 10.36
C GLY A 68 -1.08 8.48 9.25
N GLY A 69 -0.74 8.97 8.04
CA GLY A 69 -1.62 8.85 6.89
C GLY A 69 -1.92 7.40 6.52
N GLY A 70 -3.07 7.17 5.88
CA GLY A 70 -3.51 5.84 5.47
C GLY A 70 -4.26 5.86 4.15
N TYR A 71 -4.19 4.73 3.45
CA TYR A 71 -5.09 4.40 2.35
C TYR A 71 -5.76 3.07 2.67
N GLU A 72 -7.08 3.04 2.53
CA GLU A 72 -7.89 1.82 2.60
C GLU A 72 -8.68 1.69 1.31
N THR A 73 -8.72 0.46 0.81
CA THR A 73 -9.51 0.12 -0.38
C THR A 73 -11.01 0.37 -0.09
N PRO A 74 -11.71 1.17 -0.90
CA PRO A 74 -13.15 1.40 -0.71
C PRO A 74 -13.96 0.10 -0.73
N PRO A 75 -15.14 0.06 -0.09
CA PRO A 75 -16.01 -1.11 -0.13
C PRO A 75 -16.28 -1.54 -1.57
N TRP A 76 -16.17 -2.85 -1.83
CA TRP A 76 -16.42 -3.49 -3.14
C TRP A 76 -15.43 -3.15 -4.26
N PHE A 77 -14.39 -2.38 -3.97
CA PHE A 77 -13.29 -2.14 -4.89
C PHE A 77 -12.18 -3.16 -4.67
N LYS A 78 -11.50 -3.58 -5.74
CA LYS A 78 -10.24 -4.32 -5.66
C LYS A 78 -9.22 -3.66 -6.60
N PRO A 79 -7.93 -3.68 -6.26
CA PRO A 79 -6.90 -3.12 -7.13
C PRO A 79 -6.88 -3.80 -8.51
N PHE A 80 -6.55 -3.02 -9.54
CA PHE A 80 -6.52 -3.50 -10.93
C PHE A 80 -5.38 -4.48 -11.20
N GLY A 81 -4.28 -4.34 -10.45
CA GLY A 81 -3.12 -5.20 -10.53
C GLY A 81 -2.31 -5.20 -9.24
N ALA A 82 -1.05 -5.60 -9.34
CA ALA A 82 -0.13 -5.57 -8.22
C ALA A 82 0.00 -4.13 -7.68
N VAL A 83 -0.06 -4.00 -6.35
CA VAL A 83 0.13 -2.71 -5.70
C VAL A 83 1.62 -2.44 -5.60
N SER A 84 2.05 -1.24 -5.99
CA SER A 84 3.42 -0.78 -5.79
C SER A 84 3.47 0.37 -4.79
N ILE A 85 4.60 0.51 -4.12
CA ILE A 85 4.86 1.54 -3.11
C ILE A 85 6.24 2.17 -3.34
N ILE A 86 6.35 3.47 -3.07
CA ILE A 86 7.60 4.22 -3.06
C ILE A 86 7.62 5.12 -1.82
N GLY A 87 8.80 5.27 -1.23
CA GLY A 87 9.08 6.25 -0.20
C GLY A 87 10.38 7.00 -0.51
N ALA A 88 10.58 8.12 0.18
CA ALA A 88 11.71 9.01 -0.10
C ALA A 88 13.05 8.39 0.32
N VAL A 89 13.09 7.63 1.42
CA VAL A 89 14.32 7.16 2.05
C VAL A 89 14.36 5.63 2.21
N THR A 90 15.55 5.07 2.10
CA THR A 90 15.80 3.66 2.41
C THR A 90 15.53 3.41 3.90
N GLY A 91 14.81 2.33 4.20
CA GLY A 91 14.42 1.96 5.56
C GLY A 91 13.16 2.66 6.06
N GLN A 92 12.51 3.52 5.26
CA GLN A 92 11.20 4.09 5.61
C GLN A 92 10.18 2.96 5.83
N LYS A 93 9.58 2.91 7.02
CA LYS A 93 8.68 1.83 7.42
C LYS A 93 7.27 2.07 6.89
N PHE A 94 6.56 1.00 6.61
CA PHE A 94 5.13 1.03 6.28
C PHE A 94 4.40 -0.16 6.90
N THR A 95 3.12 0.03 7.21
CA THR A 95 2.23 -1.06 7.61
C THR A 95 1.30 -1.36 6.45
N ALA A 96 1.22 -2.63 6.03
CA ALA A 96 0.31 -3.02 4.95
C ALA A 96 -0.40 -4.33 5.28
N ILE A 97 -1.66 -4.42 4.87
CA ILE A 97 -2.53 -5.57 5.13
C ILE A 97 -3.35 -5.81 3.85
N ARG A 98 -3.48 -7.05 3.38
CA ARG A 98 -4.40 -7.40 2.29
C ARG A 98 -5.46 -8.40 2.73
N ALA A 99 -6.64 -8.32 2.13
CA ALA A 99 -7.76 -9.23 2.29
C ALA A 99 -7.97 -10.10 1.05
#